data_AF-A0A7J3XYZ0-F1
#
_entry.id   AF-A0A7J3XYZ0-F1
#
_cell.length_a   1.000
_cell.length_b   1.000
_cell.length_c   1.000
_cell.angle_alpha   90.00
_cell.angle_beta   90.00
_cell.angle_gamma   90.00
#
_symmetry.space_group_name_H-M   'P 1'
#
loop_
_entity.id
_entity.type
_entity.pdbx_description
1 polymer ?
#
loop_
_entity_poly.entity_id
_entity_poly.type
_entity_poly.pdbx_seq_one_letter_code
_entity_poly.pdbx_strand_id
1 'polypeptide(L)'
;MYYFPAVLIPCSLNARWCLVENQLCPSNDSCTEGVGFCVVEYESALNRVDFSNSQVLDDMVVIDKYGAGTRGSSGVYLRKGDRVCLQEVSSAYAYLAKKEGDAVKRGERIGFALSVKGAVRTVKSVCEGIITLIVNITWEAPEKYIIVVVKEDELRRIHVREDKGGCVKERAG
;
A
#
# COMPACT_ATOMS: atom_id res chain seq x y z
N MET A 1 9.13 3.50 17.43
CA MET A 1 9.03 2.16 16.82
C MET A 1 8.60 2.36 15.37
N TYR A 2 9.40 1.92 14.40
CA TYR A 2 9.03 1.99 12.99
C TYR A 2 8.10 0.80 12.68
N TYR A 3 6.96 1.07 12.07
CA TYR A 3 6.04 0.03 11.61
C TYR A 3 6.17 -0.06 10.10
N PHE A 4 6.21 -1.28 9.57
CA PHE A 4 6.21 -1.50 8.14
C PHE A 4 4.76 -1.61 7.67
N PRO A 5 4.44 -1.06 6.49
CA PRO A 5 3.18 -1.38 5.84
C PRO A 5 3.15 -2.87 5.51
N ALA A 6 1.95 -3.42 5.33
CA ALA A 6 1.80 -4.76 4.77
C ALA A 6 0.79 -4.76 3.64
N VAL A 7 0.99 -5.67 2.70
CA VAL A 7 0.09 -5.90 1.58
C VAL A 7 -0.61 -7.22 1.79
N LEU A 8 -1.93 -7.20 1.63
CA LEU A 8 -2.80 -8.35 1.70
C LEU A 8 -3.47 -8.56 0.35
N ILE A 9 -3.62 -9.81 -0.05
CA ILE A 9 -4.24 -10.21 -1.31
C ILE A 9 -5.40 -11.18 -1.05
N PRO A 10 -6.41 -11.26 -1.93
CA PRO A 10 -7.47 -12.23 -1.79
C PRO A 10 -6.92 -13.66 -1.71
N CYS A 11 -7.42 -14.44 -0.76
CA CYS A 11 -7.12 -15.86 -0.61
C CYS A 11 -8.30 -16.62 0.00
N SER A 12 -8.47 -17.88 -0.40
CA SER A 12 -9.57 -18.74 0.08
C SER A 12 -9.16 -19.69 1.20
N LEU A 13 -7.87 -19.96 1.37
CA LEU A 13 -7.32 -20.87 2.38
C LEU A 13 -6.41 -20.09 3.33
N ASN A 14 -6.53 -20.36 4.64
CA ASN A 14 -5.74 -19.71 5.68
C ASN A 14 -5.85 -18.17 5.67
N ALA A 15 -7.04 -17.66 5.38
CA ALA A 15 -7.31 -16.23 5.37
C ALA A 15 -7.22 -15.69 6.80
N ARG A 16 -6.16 -14.94 7.08
CA ARG A 16 -5.93 -14.33 8.40
C ARG A 16 -6.65 -12.99 8.58
N TRP A 17 -7.17 -12.44 7.50
CA TRP A 17 -7.91 -11.20 7.49
C TRP A 17 -9.18 -11.36 6.65
N CYS A 18 -10.27 -10.75 7.11
CA CYS A 18 -11.51 -10.68 6.36
C CYS A 18 -11.87 -9.21 6.15
N LEU A 19 -12.13 -8.83 4.90
CA LEU A 19 -12.66 -7.51 4.56
C LEU A 19 -14.18 -7.62 4.44
N VAL A 20 -14.89 -6.97 5.36
CA VAL A 20 -16.34 -6.79 5.30
C VAL A 20 -16.60 -5.29 5.14
N GLU A 21 -17.17 -4.92 4.00
CA GLU A 21 -17.35 -3.52 3.60
C GLU A 21 -16.01 -2.76 3.62
N ASN A 22 -15.82 -1.85 4.57
CA ASN A 22 -14.59 -1.08 4.76
C ASN A 22 -13.82 -1.48 6.03
N GLN A 23 -14.14 -2.63 6.63
CA GLN A 23 -13.53 -3.09 7.87
C GLN A 23 -12.70 -4.35 7.61
N LEU A 24 -11.43 -4.28 7.98
CA LEU A 24 -10.51 -5.41 7.92
C LEU A 24 -10.36 -6.00 9.32
N CYS A 25 -10.84 -7.22 9.50
CA CYS A 25 -10.85 -7.89 10.79
C CYS A 25 -9.92 -9.11 10.78
N PRO A 26 -9.23 -9.40 11.88
CA PRO A 26 -8.45 -10.62 12.00
C PRO A 26 -9.36 -11.85 11.97
N SER A 27 -8.88 -12.95 11.39
CA SER A 27 -9.57 -14.22 11.29
C SER A 27 -8.67 -15.41 11.66
N ASN A 28 -9.30 -16.47 12.18
CA ASN A 28 -8.70 -17.77 12.40
C ASN A 28 -8.88 -18.65 11.14
N ASP A 29 -8.18 -18.31 10.07
CA ASP A 29 -7.99 -19.08 8.84
C ASP A 29 -9.20 -19.20 7.88
N SER A 30 -10.36 -18.63 8.21
CA SER A 30 -11.53 -18.62 7.32
C SER A 30 -12.44 -17.41 7.52
N CYS A 31 -13.08 -16.92 6.45
CA CYS A 31 -14.03 -15.82 6.50
C CYS A 31 -15.46 -16.36 6.35
N THR A 32 -16.28 -16.17 7.38
CA THR A 32 -17.72 -16.48 7.32
C THR A 32 -18.49 -15.41 6.55
N GLU A 33 -18.01 -14.16 6.59
CA GLU A 33 -18.52 -13.03 5.83
C GLU A 33 -17.38 -12.27 5.16
N GLY A 34 -17.68 -11.66 4.01
CA GLY A 34 -16.73 -10.83 3.26
C GLY A 34 -15.73 -11.63 2.43
N VAL A 35 -14.62 -10.98 2.11
CA VAL A 35 -13.53 -11.55 1.30
C VAL A 35 -12.33 -11.82 2.19
N GLY A 36 -11.75 -13.02 2.07
CA GLY A 36 -10.56 -13.41 2.80
C GLY A 36 -9.28 -12.87 2.17
N PHE A 37 -8.35 -12.46 3.01
CA PHE A 37 -7.08 -11.86 2.63
C PHE A 37 -5.90 -12.49 3.38
N CYS A 38 -4.80 -12.67 2.64
CA CYS A 38 -3.54 -13.24 3.11
C CYS A 38 -2.41 -12.22 2.92
N VAL A 39 -1.49 -12.18 3.88
CA VAL A 39 -0.30 -11.33 3.81
C VAL A 39 0.67 -11.92 2.78
N VAL A 40 1.27 -11.05 1.98
CA VAL A 40 2.33 -11.42 1.03
C VAL A 40 3.60 -10.62 1.27
N GLU A 41 4.69 -11.05 0.63
CA GLU A 41 5.91 -10.25 0.55
C GLU A 41 5.60 -8.89 -0.10
N TYR A 42 6.11 -7.83 0.51
CA TYR A 42 5.73 -6.45 0.16
C TYR A 42 6.10 -6.12 -1.29
N GLU A 43 7.27 -6.54 -1.74
CA GLU A 43 7.79 -6.36 -3.08
C GLU A 43 6.93 -7.08 -4.14
N SER A 44 6.32 -8.21 -3.77
CA SER A 44 5.42 -8.96 -4.66
C SER A 44 4.13 -8.19 -5.01
N ALA A 45 3.82 -7.11 -4.30
CA ALA A 45 2.70 -6.23 -4.61
C ALA A 45 2.86 -5.57 -5.99
N LEU A 46 4.09 -5.33 -6.46
CA LEU A 46 4.33 -4.76 -7.80
C LEU A 46 3.86 -5.68 -8.93
N ASN A 47 3.82 -7.00 -8.71
CA ASN A 47 3.30 -7.94 -9.70
C ASN A 47 1.79 -7.78 -9.94
N ARG A 48 1.11 -6.97 -9.11
CA ARG A 48 -0.33 -6.66 -9.20
C ARG A 48 -0.58 -5.25 -9.73
N VAL A 49 0.44 -4.61 -10.28
CA VAL A 49 0.33 -3.30 -10.90
C VAL A 49 0.85 -3.41 -12.34
N ASP A 50 -0.01 -3.04 -13.29
CA ASP A 50 0.36 -2.90 -14.69
C ASP A 50 1.08 -1.57 -14.90
N PHE A 51 2.38 -1.64 -15.13
CA PHE A 51 3.22 -0.47 -15.40
C PHE A 51 2.94 0.17 -16.77
N SER A 52 2.45 -0.62 -17.74
CA SER A 52 2.18 -0.14 -19.10
C SER A 52 0.86 0.63 -19.15
N ASN A 53 -0.18 0.09 -18.51
CA ASN A 53 -1.52 0.68 -18.51
C ASN A 53 -1.82 1.50 -17.24
N SER A 54 -0.88 1.55 -16.29
CA SER A 54 -0.99 2.26 -15.01
C SER A 54 -2.26 1.87 -14.23
N GLN A 55 -2.45 0.57 -14.03
CA GLN A 55 -3.66 0.01 -13.41
C GLN A 55 -3.37 -1.11 -12.42
N VAL A 56 -4.26 -1.29 -11.45
CA VAL A 56 -4.23 -2.44 -10.53
C VAL A 56 -4.75 -3.69 -11.25
N LEU A 57 -3.96 -4.77 -11.24
CA LEU A 57 -4.28 -6.05 -11.91
C LEU A 57 -5.19 -6.94 -11.07
N ASP A 58 -4.99 -6.94 -9.76
CA ASP A 58 -5.73 -7.75 -8.79
C ASP A 58 -6.01 -6.93 -7.53
N ASP A 59 -7.14 -7.24 -6.89
CA ASP A 59 -7.52 -6.64 -5.61
C ASP A 59 -6.40 -6.80 -4.57
N MET A 60 -6.13 -5.73 -3.82
CA MET A 60 -5.19 -5.77 -2.71
C MET A 60 -5.55 -4.75 -1.64
N VAL A 61 -5.18 -5.06 -0.40
CA VAL A 61 -5.29 -4.17 0.74
C VAL A 61 -3.89 -3.78 1.18
N VAL A 62 -3.62 -2.49 1.33
CA VAL A 62 -2.40 -2.00 1.96
C VAL A 62 -2.76 -1.43 3.32
N ILE A 63 -2.11 -1.93 4.37
CA ILE A 63 -2.29 -1.43 5.75
C ILE A 63 -1.06 -0.66 6.19
N ASP A 64 -1.26 0.50 6.81
CA ASP A 64 -0.20 1.47 7.11
C ASP A 64 0.77 0.98 8.22
N LYS A 65 0.29 0.06 9.06
CA LYS A 65 1.04 -0.50 10.19
C LYS A 65 0.71 -1.98 10.36
N TYR A 66 1.73 -2.83 10.26
CA TYR A 66 1.62 -4.27 10.52
C TYR A 66 2.43 -4.71 11.75
N GLY A 67 1.97 -5.77 12.44
CA GLY A 67 2.56 -6.31 13.67
C GLY A 67 1.85 -5.89 14.97
N ALA A 68 2.59 -5.77 16.08
CA ALA A 68 2.04 -5.53 17.42
C ALA A 68 1.24 -4.21 17.58
N GLY A 69 1.36 -3.28 16.61
CA GLY A 69 0.65 -2.00 16.57
C GLY A 69 -0.36 -1.86 15.44
N THR A 70 -0.84 -2.98 14.87
CA THR A 70 -1.86 -2.98 13.79
C THR A 70 -3.24 -2.53 14.28
N ARG A 71 -3.47 -2.52 15.59
CA ARG A 71 -4.76 -2.14 16.19
C ARG A 71 -5.05 -0.65 15.95
N GLY A 72 -6.23 -0.37 15.40
CA GLY A 72 -6.67 0.99 15.09
C GLY A 72 -5.91 1.62 13.92
N SER A 73 -5.22 0.82 13.10
CA SER A 73 -4.55 1.31 11.91
C SER A 73 -5.55 1.54 10.76
N SER A 74 -5.17 2.43 9.87
CA SER A 74 -5.83 2.62 8.58
C SER A 74 -5.15 1.82 7.50
N GLY A 75 -5.88 1.61 6.42
CA GLY A 75 -5.35 1.10 5.18
C GLY A 75 -6.16 1.59 3.99
N VAL A 76 -5.80 1.08 2.83
CA VAL A 76 -6.45 1.37 1.56
C VAL A 76 -6.76 0.07 0.82
N TYR A 77 -7.92 0.05 0.16
CA TYR A 77 -8.33 -1.04 -0.71
C TYR A 77 -8.19 -0.59 -2.17
N LEU A 78 -7.33 -1.31 -2.87
CA LEU A 78 -7.11 -1.19 -4.30
C LEU A 78 -7.89 -2.30 -4.98
N ARG A 79 -8.80 -1.94 -5.88
CA ARG A 79 -9.59 -2.89 -6.65
C ARG A 79 -8.94 -3.08 -8.01
N LYS A 80 -9.07 -4.28 -8.56
CA LYS A 80 -8.77 -4.56 -9.97
C LYS A 80 -9.40 -3.51 -10.90
N GLY A 81 -8.57 -2.95 -11.76
CA GLY A 81 -8.94 -1.91 -12.73
C GLY A 81 -8.81 -0.48 -12.23
N ASP A 82 -8.48 -0.25 -10.96
CA ASP A 82 -8.19 1.09 -10.45
C ASP A 82 -7.02 1.71 -11.20
N ARG A 83 -7.13 3.00 -11.50
CA ARG A 83 -6.05 3.76 -12.10
C ARG A 83 -5.06 4.18 -11.02
N VAL A 84 -3.78 4.05 -11.35
CA VAL A 84 -2.69 4.50 -10.50
C VAL A 84 -1.84 5.51 -11.26
N CYS A 85 -1.18 6.40 -10.53
CA CYS A 85 -0.05 7.16 -11.04
C CYS A 85 1.23 6.50 -10.55
N LEU A 86 2.16 6.24 -11.46
CA LEU A 86 3.43 5.60 -11.16
C LEU A 86 4.55 6.61 -11.28
N GLN A 87 5.44 6.59 -10.29
CA GLN A 87 6.68 7.34 -10.31
C GLN A 87 7.85 6.43 -9.99
N GLU A 88 8.80 6.37 -10.92
CA GLU A 88 10.09 5.73 -10.70
C GLU A 88 11.11 6.76 -10.18
N VAL A 89 11.90 6.34 -9.21
CA VAL A 89 13.10 7.06 -8.76
C VAL A 89 14.28 6.11 -8.84
N SER A 90 15.20 6.37 -9.77
CA SER A 90 16.42 5.59 -9.93
C SER A 90 17.64 6.39 -9.47
N SER A 91 18.37 5.86 -8.48
CA SER A 91 19.55 6.55 -7.92
C SER A 91 20.45 5.60 -7.13
N ALA A 92 21.70 6.01 -6.87
CA ALA A 92 22.61 5.18 -6.07
C ALA A 92 22.11 5.03 -4.62
N TYR A 93 21.51 6.10 -4.07
CA TYR A 93 20.79 6.08 -2.81
C TYR A 93 19.61 7.04 -2.89
N ALA A 94 18.43 6.61 -2.46
CA ALA A 94 17.28 7.50 -2.31
C ALA A 94 16.85 7.61 -0.85
N TYR A 95 16.44 8.81 -0.46
CA TYR A 95 15.75 9.06 0.81
C TYR A 95 14.38 9.66 0.50
N LEU A 96 13.33 8.91 0.78
CA LEU A 96 11.95 9.38 0.65
C LEU A 96 11.46 9.89 2.01
N ALA A 97 10.97 11.13 2.03
CA ALA A 97 10.43 11.77 3.23
C ALA A 97 8.93 11.46 3.44
N LYS A 98 8.29 10.89 2.42
CA LYS A 98 6.90 10.44 2.44
C LYS A 98 6.84 8.93 2.62
N LYS A 99 5.74 8.45 3.16
CA LYS A 99 5.41 7.03 3.35
C LYS A 99 4.03 6.70 2.77
N GLU A 100 3.68 5.43 2.78
CA GLU A 100 2.33 4.96 2.50
C GLU A 100 1.30 5.66 3.40
N GLY A 101 0.15 5.98 2.80
CA GLY A 101 -0.93 6.74 3.43
C GLY A 101 -0.74 8.27 3.38
N ASP A 102 0.47 8.77 3.09
CA ASP A 102 0.70 10.22 2.97
C ASP A 102 0.10 10.77 1.67
N ALA A 103 -0.49 11.96 1.77
CA ALA A 103 -0.89 12.75 0.62
C ALA A 103 0.31 13.41 -0.06
N VAL A 104 0.23 13.51 -1.39
CA VAL A 104 1.23 14.17 -2.24
C VAL A 104 0.56 14.99 -3.33
N LYS A 105 1.14 16.17 -3.62
CA LYS A 105 0.76 17.02 -4.75
C LYS A 105 1.80 16.99 -5.86
N ARG A 106 1.38 17.20 -7.10
CA ARG A 106 2.32 17.34 -8.24
C ARG A 106 3.32 18.48 -7.97
N GLY A 107 4.61 18.19 -8.15
CA GLY A 107 5.70 19.13 -7.90
C GLY A 107 6.14 19.24 -6.43
N GLU A 108 5.42 18.63 -5.50
CA GLU A 108 5.79 18.58 -4.08
C GLU A 108 7.10 17.80 -3.92
N ARG A 109 8.00 18.27 -3.06
CA ARG A 109 9.21 17.52 -2.71
C ARG A 109 8.83 16.29 -1.87
N ILE A 110 9.18 15.12 -2.37
CA ILE A 110 8.95 13.83 -1.69
C ILE A 110 10.22 13.16 -1.19
N GLY A 111 11.39 13.68 -1.55
CA GLY A 111 12.65 13.11 -1.10
C GLY A 111 13.89 13.70 -1.78
N PHE A 112 14.98 12.97 -1.65
CA PHE A 112 16.28 13.27 -2.24
C PHE A 112 16.88 12.01 -2.87
N ALA A 113 17.55 12.19 -4.00
CA ALA A 113 18.31 11.16 -4.69
C ALA A 113 19.79 11.56 -4.68
N LEU A 114 20.65 10.67 -4.22
CA LEU A 114 22.09 10.83 -4.17
C LEU A 114 22.74 9.96 -5.23
N SER A 115 23.68 10.55 -5.96
CA SER A 115 24.56 9.81 -6.87
C SER A 115 25.78 9.27 -6.15
N VAL A 116 26.48 8.30 -6.77
CA VAL A 116 27.77 7.78 -6.28
C VAL A 116 28.82 8.89 -6.09
N LYS A 117 28.74 9.97 -6.88
CA LYS A 117 29.65 11.13 -6.81
C LYS A 117 29.22 12.19 -5.78
N GLY A 118 28.20 11.93 -4.97
CA GLY A 118 27.72 12.85 -3.93
C GLY A 118 26.83 13.98 -4.44
N ALA A 119 26.49 14.04 -5.74
CA ALA A 119 25.51 15.00 -6.23
C ALA A 119 24.12 14.66 -5.68
N VAL A 120 23.47 15.63 -5.02
CA VAL A 120 22.14 15.51 -4.44
C VAL A 120 21.12 16.16 -5.38
N ARG A 121 20.04 15.45 -5.68
CA ARG A 121 18.90 15.96 -6.45
C ARG A 121 17.63 15.86 -5.63
N THR A 122 16.78 16.87 -5.73
CA THR A 122 15.45 16.82 -5.13
C THR A 122 14.55 15.91 -5.96
N VAL A 123 13.88 14.97 -5.30
CA VAL A 123 12.81 14.17 -5.90
C VAL A 123 11.51 14.93 -5.68
N LYS A 124 10.87 15.34 -6.78
CA LYS A 124 9.54 15.96 -6.78
C LYS A 124 8.52 14.96 -7.28
N SER A 125 7.32 14.99 -6.72
CA SER A 125 6.23 14.13 -7.15
C SER A 125 5.78 14.48 -8.57
N VAL A 126 5.65 13.49 -9.44
CA VAL A 126 4.91 13.63 -10.71
C VAL A 126 3.45 13.21 -10.58
N CYS A 127 3.06 12.74 -9.40
CA CYS A 127 1.73 12.25 -9.09
C CYS A 127 1.00 13.18 -8.09
N GLU A 128 -0.31 13.05 -8.04
CA GLU A 128 -1.18 13.72 -7.09
C GLU A 128 -2.18 12.72 -6.51
N GLY A 129 -2.32 12.68 -5.19
CA GLY A 129 -3.17 11.73 -4.49
C GLY A 129 -2.53 11.20 -3.21
N ILE A 130 -2.89 9.97 -2.83
CA ILE A 130 -2.37 9.25 -1.68
C ILE A 130 -1.36 8.20 -2.15
N ILE A 131 -0.18 8.16 -1.51
CA ILE A 131 0.82 7.13 -1.77
C ILE A 131 0.33 5.81 -1.18
N THR A 132 0.18 4.79 -2.03
CA THR A 132 -0.32 3.48 -1.62
C THR A 132 0.77 2.45 -1.51
N LEU A 133 1.86 2.58 -2.28
CA LEU A 133 3.03 1.69 -2.19
C LEU A 133 4.31 2.48 -2.45
N ILE A 134 5.37 2.19 -1.69
CA ILE A 134 6.75 2.60 -1.97
C ILE A 134 7.62 1.35 -1.94
N VAL A 135 7.94 0.80 -3.11
CA VAL A 135 8.71 -0.45 -3.21
C VAL A 135 10.13 -0.16 -3.70
N ASN A 136 11.13 -0.61 -2.95
CA ASN A 136 12.53 -0.60 -3.37
C ASN A 136 12.87 -1.92 -4.09
N ILE A 137 13.27 -1.82 -5.34
CA ILE A 137 13.81 -2.90 -6.17
C ILE A 137 15.31 -2.98 -5.88
N THR A 138 15.67 -3.77 -4.87
CA THR A 138 17.03 -3.86 -4.32
C THR A 138 18.00 -4.70 -5.17
N TRP A 139 17.48 -5.47 -6.13
CA TRP A 139 18.28 -6.32 -7.03
C TRP A 139 18.72 -5.63 -8.32
N GLU A 140 18.40 -4.34 -8.50
CA GLU A 140 18.89 -3.52 -9.62
C GLU A 140 19.91 -2.48 -9.15
N ALA A 141 20.88 -2.19 -10.01
CA ALA A 141 21.88 -1.15 -9.78
C ALA A 141 21.85 -0.14 -10.94
N PRO A 142 21.61 1.16 -10.68
CA PRO A 142 21.30 1.80 -9.40
C PRO A 142 19.96 1.34 -8.78
N GLU A 143 19.79 1.52 -7.47
CA GLU A 143 18.54 1.21 -6.77
C GLU A 143 17.36 1.91 -7.45
N LYS A 144 16.22 1.22 -7.52
CA LYS A 144 14.98 1.78 -8.07
C LYS A 144 13.86 1.73 -7.05
N TYR A 145 13.19 2.85 -6.89
CA TYR A 145 11.99 2.96 -6.08
C TYR A 145 10.80 3.16 -7.01
N ILE A 146 9.78 2.33 -6.85
CA ILE A 146 8.49 2.48 -7.51
C ILE A 146 7.52 3.03 -6.48
N ILE A 147 6.98 4.22 -6.78
CA ILE A 147 5.97 4.88 -5.97
C ILE A 147 4.65 4.76 -6.71
N VAL A 148 3.66 4.17 -6.06
CA VAL A 148 2.30 4.00 -6.57
C VAL A 148 1.39 4.98 -5.83
N VAL A 149 0.66 5.81 -6.58
CA VAL A 149 -0.22 6.84 -6.05
C VAL A 149 -1.62 6.66 -6.63
N VAL A 150 -2.64 6.72 -5.77
CA VAL A 150 -4.05 6.71 -6.17
C VAL A 150 -4.67 8.05 -5.83
N LYS A 151 -5.54 8.56 -6.70
CA LYS A 151 -6.23 9.81 -6.42
C LYS A 151 -7.11 9.68 -5.17
N GLU A 152 -7.18 10.75 -4.38
CA GLU A 152 -7.84 10.71 -3.08
C GLU A 152 -9.35 10.44 -3.18
N ASP A 153 -10.01 10.89 -4.25
CA ASP A 153 -11.44 10.68 -4.54
C ASP A 153 -11.77 9.28 -5.06
N GLU A 154 -10.79 8.56 -5.61
CA GLU A 154 -10.91 7.17 -6.07
C GLU A 154 -10.50 6.16 -4.98
N LEU A 155 -9.95 6.64 -3.85
CA LEU A 155 -9.39 5.81 -2.80
C LEU A 155 -10.45 5.25 -1.84
N ARG A 156 -10.43 3.93 -1.63
CA ARG A 156 -11.27 3.27 -0.62
C ARG A 156 -10.47 3.08 0.66
N ARG A 157 -10.82 3.83 1.70
CA ARG A 157 -10.21 3.69 3.02
C ARG A 157 -10.75 2.46 3.75
N ILE A 158 -9.85 1.77 4.45
CA ILE A 158 -10.15 0.62 5.28
C ILE A 158 -9.81 0.94 6.73
N HIS A 159 -10.63 0.46 7.65
CA HIS A 159 -10.39 0.50 9.08
C HIS A 159 -9.96 -0.89 9.55
N VAL A 160 -8.80 -0.99 10.20
CA VAL A 160 -8.31 -2.26 10.74
C VAL A 160 -8.84 -2.42 12.17
N ARG A 161 -9.69 -3.42 12.38
CA ARG A 161 -10.37 -3.68 13.67
C ARG A 161 -9.42 -4.34 14.68
N GLU A 162 -9.65 -4.04 15.95
CA GLU A 162 -8.73 -4.36 17.06
C GLU A 162 -8.92 -5.75 17.68
N ASP A 163 -10.09 -6.38 17.47
CA ASP A 163 -10.53 -7.53 18.27
C ASP A 163 -10.76 -8.82 17.51
N LYS A 164 -10.55 -9.94 18.23
CA LYS A 164 -10.81 -11.34 17.81
C LYS A 164 -12.31 -11.66 17.57
N GLY A 165 -13.19 -10.67 17.69
CA GLY A 165 -14.65 -10.82 17.63
C GLY A 165 -15.24 -10.93 16.22
N GLY A 166 -14.41 -10.91 15.17
CA GLY A 166 -14.86 -10.92 13.78
C GLY A 166 -15.46 -9.58 13.32
N CYS A 167 -15.69 -9.44 12.02
CA CYS A 167 -16.42 -8.29 11.49
C CYS A 167 -17.90 -8.47 11.81
N VAL A 168 -18.46 -7.61 12.66
CA VAL A 168 -19.90 -7.53 12.85
C VAL A 168 -20.42 -6.47 11.90
N LYS A 169 -21.33 -6.82 10.98
CA LYS A 169 -22.09 -5.81 10.23
C LYS A 169 -22.74 -4.87 11.23
N GLU A 170 -22.37 -3.59 11.21
CA GLU A 170 -23.11 -2.58 11.97
C GLU A 170 -24.55 -2.61 11.45
N ARG A 171 -25.51 -2.92 12.33
CA ARG A 171 -26.93 -2.84 11.98
C ARG A 171 -27.20 -1.40 11.58
N ALA A 172 -27.66 -1.17 10.35
CA ALA A 172 -28.23 0.11 9.96
C ALA A 172 -29.32 0.48 10.97
N GLY A 173 -29.12 1.62 11.64
CA GLY A 173 -30.10 2.22 12.55
C GLY A 173 -31.29 2.80 11.81
#